data_AF-A0A6N6P1P1-F1
#
_entry.id   AF-A0A6N6P1P1-F1
#
_cell.length_a   1.000
_cell.length_b   1.000
_cell.length_c   1.000
_cell.angle_alpha   90.00
_cell.angle_beta   90.00
_cell.angle_gamma   90.00
#
_symmetry.space_group_name_H-M   'P 1'
#
loop_
_entity.id
_entity.type
_entity.pdbx_description
1 polymer ?
#
loop_
_entity_poly.entity_id
_entity_poly.type
_entity_poly.pdbx_seq_one_letter_code
_entity_poly.pdbx_strand_id
1 'polypeptide(L)' 'MTTSLVSPKYQIVIPKEIRRKFNVTPGQRVSFIEKDGYLELRPILKPEQLMGLLADCAHIPFEREPDRNLP' A
#
# COMPACT_ATOMS: atom_id res chain seq x y z
N MET A 1 -9.88 -14.81 12.18
CA MET A 1 -8.42 -14.99 12.28
C MET A 1 -8.00 -15.89 11.14
N THR A 2 -7.17 -15.41 10.22
CA THR A 2 -6.76 -16.17 9.03
C THR A 2 -5.28 -16.47 9.17
N THR A 3 -4.91 -17.75 9.20
CA THR A 3 -3.53 -18.22 9.36
C THR A 3 -3.01 -18.84 8.07
N SER A 4 -1.69 -18.94 7.93
CA SER A 4 -1.05 -19.64 6.81
C SER A 4 0.24 -20.28 7.29
N LEU A 5 0.58 -21.41 6.67
CA LEU A 5 1.82 -22.11 6.96
C LEU A 5 2.98 -21.47 6.19
N VAL A 6 4.15 -21.47 6.83
CA VAL A 6 5.40 -21.12 6.19
C VAL A 6 5.89 -22.35 5.42
N SER A 7 6.09 -22.22 4.11
CA SER A 7 6.60 -23.30 3.27
C SER A 7 8.09 -23.59 3.56
N PRO A 8 8.65 -24.73 3.10
CA PRO A 8 10.07 -25.03 3.26
C PRO A 8 11.04 -24.00 2.65
N LYS A 9 10.54 -23.18 1.70
CA LYS A 9 11.30 -22.07 1.11
C LYS A 9 11.02 -20.74 1.80
N TYR A 10 10.50 -20.78 3.02
CA TYR A 10 10.12 -19.61 3.82
C TYR A 10 9.06 -18.73 3.14
N GLN A 11 8.20 -19.31 2.29
CA GLN A 11 7.14 -18.57 1.63
C GLN A 11 5.86 -18.65 2.46
N ILE A 12 5.19 -17.51 2.63
CA ILE A 12 3.87 -17.44 3.24
C ILE A 12 2.85 -17.26 2.14
N VAL A 13 1.87 -18.17 2.06
CA VAL A 13 0.74 -18.01 1.16
C VAL A 13 -0.18 -16.93 1.73
N ILE A 14 -0.52 -15.92 0.93
CA ILE A 14 -1.51 -14.91 1.33
C ILE A 14 -2.91 -15.51 1.14
N PRO A 15 -3.72 -15.68 2.21
CA PRO A 15 -5.06 -16.23 2.11
C PRO A 15 -5.96 -15.45 1.14
N LYS A 16 -6.93 -16.15 0.54
CA LYS A 16 -7.88 -15.56 -0.43
C LYS A 16 -8.59 -14.32 0.10
N GLU A 17 -9.00 -14.34 1.37
CA GLU A 17 -9.70 -13.23 2.04
C GLU A 17 -8.84 -11.97 2.09
N ILE A 18 -7.57 -12.12 2.48
CA ILE A 18 -6.61 -11.02 2.57
C ILE A 18 -6.28 -10.48 1.17
N ARG A 19 -6.07 -11.35 0.17
CA ARG A 19 -5.84 -10.92 -1.22
C ARG A 19 -6.98 -10.05 -1.74
N ARG A 20 -8.23 -10.41 -1.44
CA ARG A 20 -9.42 -9.64 -1.87
C ARG A 20 -9.52 -8.32 -1.11
N LYS A 21 -9.34 -8.34 0.22
CA LYS A 21 -9.45 -7.13 1.06
C LYS A 21 -8.44 -6.05 0.68
N PHE A 22 -7.20 -6.45 0.37
CA PHE A 22 -6.12 -5.52 0.02
C PHE A 22 -5.86 -5.43 -1.49
N ASN A 23 -6.71 -6.03 -2.31
CA ASN A 23 -6.59 -6.09 -3.77
C ASN A 23 -5.18 -6.47 -4.27
N VAL A 24 -4.56 -7.46 -3.62
CA VAL A 24 -3.19 -7.89 -3.90
C VAL A 24 -3.16 -8.66 -5.22
N THR A 25 -2.30 -8.25 -6.15
CA THR A 25 -2.16 -8.88 -7.47
C THR A 25 -0.90 -9.75 -7.57
N PRO A 26 -0.92 -10.83 -8.38
CA PRO A 26 0.29 -11.62 -8.64
C PRO A 26 1.42 -10.75 -9.22
N GLY A 27 2.64 -10.94 -8.74
CA GLY A 27 3.81 -10.16 -9.17
C GLY A 27 3.95 -8.79 -8.51
N GLN A 28 3.00 -8.39 -7.66
CA GLN A 28 3.13 -7.19 -6.86
C GLN A 28 4.27 -7.33 -5.85
N ARG A 29 5.10 -6.29 -5.76
CA ARG A 29 6.19 -6.24 -4.77
C ARG A 29 5.63 -5.85 -3.41
N VAL A 30 6.22 -6.41 -2.35
CA VAL A 30 5.84 -6.16 -0.96
C VAL A 30 7.10 -5.81 -0.18
N SER A 31 7.03 -4.81 0.69
CA SER A 31 8.07 -4.49 1.66
C SER A 31 7.77 -5.14 3.00
N PHE A 32 8.83 -5.53 3.69
CA PHE A 32 8.81 -6.06 5.05
C PHE A 32 9.31 -4.98 5.98
N ILE A 33 8.51 -4.62 6.98
CA ILE A 33 8.85 -3.56 7.93
C ILE A 33 8.64 -4.13 9.33
N GLU A 34 9.65 -4.02 10.19
CA GLU A 34 9.47 -4.27 11.61
C GLU A 34 8.89 -3.02 12.26
N LYS A 35 7.75 -3.16 12.94
CA LYS A 35 7.12 -2.09 13.69
C LYS A 35 6.42 -2.66 14.93
N ASP A 36 6.74 -2.09 16.09
CA ASP A 36 6.12 -2.43 17.38
C ASP A 36 6.17 -3.95 17.71
N GLY A 37 7.25 -4.63 17.29
CA GLY A 37 7.42 -6.08 17.48
C GLY A 37 6.62 -6.95 16.48
N TYR A 38 5.97 -6.32 15.49
CA TYR A 38 5.25 -7.01 14.43
C TYR A 38 5.95 -6.81 13.08
N LEU A 39 5.84 -7.84 12.24
CA LEU A 39 6.25 -7.75 10.84
C LEU A 39 5.05 -7.25 10.02
N GLU A 40 5.15 -6.03 9.52
CA GLU A 40 4.19 -5.46 8.59
C GLU A 40 4.60 -5.75 7.14
N LEU A 41 3.64 -6.27 6.37
CA LEU A 41 3.75 -6.46 4.93
C LEU A 41 3.02 -5.33 4.22
N ARG A 42 3.75 -4.48 3.49
CA ARG A 42 3.16 -3.37 2.76
C ARG A 42 3.35 -3.51 1.25
N PRO A 43 2.28 -3.46 0.44
CA PRO A 43 2.43 -3.48 -1.00
C PRO A 43 3.18 -2.22 -1.47
N ILE A 44 4.13 -2.38 -2.38
CA ILE A 44 4.83 -1.26 -3.00
C ILE A 44 3.96 -0.75 -4.16
N LEU A 45 3.44 0.46 -4.01
CA LEU A 45 2.65 1.13 -5.04
C LEU A 45 3.57 1.68 -6.12
N LYS A 46 3.19 1.48 -7.38
CA LYS A 46 3.83 2.15 -8.51
C LYS A 46 3.34 3.60 -8.62
N PRO A 47 4.12 4.51 -9.24
CA PRO A 47 3.72 5.90 -9.40
C PRO A 47 2.33 6.07 -10.02
N GLU A 48 1.95 5.21 -10.97
CA GLU A 48 0.65 5.30 -11.65
C GLU A 48 -0.53 5.01 -10.70
N GLN A 49 -0.29 4.22 -9.64
CA GLN A 49 -1.29 3.91 -8.63
C GLN A 49 -1.47 5.04 -7.60
N LEU A 50 -0.55 6.00 -7.57
CA LEU A 50 -0.60 7.16 -6.67
C LEU A 50 -1.28 8.37 -7.31
N MET A 51 -1.40 8.38 -8.64
CA MET A 51 -2.09 9.44 -9.37
C MET A 51 -3.56 9.50 -8.96
N GLY A 52 -4.02 10.69 -8.55
CA GLY A 52 -5.41 10.88 -8.12
C GLY A 52 -5.73 10.34 -6.71
N LEU A 53 -4.75 9.86 -5.94
CA LEU A 53 -4.97 9.36 -4.57
C LEU A 53 -5.68 10.37 -3.66
N LEU A 54 -5.44 11.67 -3.90
CA LEU A 54 -6.03 12.78 -3.14
C LEU A 54 -7.13 13.50 -3.92
N ALA A 55 -7.61 12.95 -5.04
CA ALA A 55 -8.64 13.61 -5.86
C ALA A 55 -9.95 13.82 -5.10
N ASP A 56 -10.30 12.89 -4.23
CA ASP A 56 -11.52 12.94 -3.40
C ASP A 56 -11.30 13.65 -2.05
N CYS A 57 -10.07 14.05 -1.73
CA CYS A 57 -9.81 14.87 -0.56
C CYS A 57 -10.36 16.28 -0.85
N ALA A 58 -11.46 16.64 -0.18
CA ALA A 58 -12.00 17.98 -0.18
C ALA A 58 -10.89 19.02 0.06
N HIS A 59 -11.01 20.18 -0.59
CA HIS A 59 -10.03 21.28 -0.59
C HIS A 59 -9.18 21.31 0.68
N ILE A 60 -7.97 20.75 0.59
CA ILE A 60 -7.00 20.83 1.68
C ILE A 60 -6.60 22.32 1.71
N PRO A 61 -6.86 23.07 2.79
CA PRO A 61 -6.43 24.46 2.86
C PRO A 61 -4.90 24.45 2.98
N PHE A 62 -4.21 24.85 1.92
CA PHE A 62 -2.77 25.07 1.93
C PHE A 62 -2.45 26.37 1.18
N GLU A 63 -1.49 27.11 1.70
CA GLU A 63 -0.95 28.29 1.03
C GLU A 63 -0.04 27.84 -0.11
N ARG A 64 -0.25 28.40 -1.31
CA ARG A 64 0.59 28.13 -2.47
C ARG A 64 1.69 29.16 -2.52
N GLU A 65 2.90 28.71 -2.85
CA GLU A 65 3.99 29.62 -3.16
C GLU A 65 3.61 30.55 -4.34
N PRO A 66 4.09 31.81 -4.36
CA PRO A 66 3.68 32.81 -5.35
C PRO A 66 3.91 32.38 -6.81
N ASP A 67 4.94 31.57 -7.07
CA ASP A 67 5.31 31.03 -8.40
C ASP A 67 4.42 29.87 -8.86
N ARG A 68 3.55 29.34 -8.00
CA ARG A 68 2.70 28.16 -8.25
C ARG A 68 1.22 28.50 -8.37
N ASN A 69 0.86 29.77 -8.47
CA ASN A 69 -0.52 30.19 -8.76
C ASN A 69 -0.86 29.88 -10.22
N LEU A 70 -2.01 29.22 -10.45
CA LEU A 70 -2.55 29.07 -11.79
C LEU A 70 -3.01 30.46 -12.28
N PRO A 71 -2.80 30.80 -13.57
CA PRO A 71 -3.25 32.07 -14.14
C PRO A 71 -4.78 32.23 -14.11
#